data_AF-A0A7J2V0N3-F1
#
_entry.id   AF-A0A7J2V0N3-F1
#
_cell.length_a   1.000
_cell.length_b   1.000
_cell.length_c   1.000
_cell.angle_alpha   90.00
_cell.angle_beta   90.00
_cell.angle_gamma   90.00
#
_symmetry.space_group_name_H-M   'P 1'
#
loop_
_entity.id
_entity.type
_entity.pdbx_description
1 polymer ?
#
loop_
_entity_poly.entity_id
_entity_poly.type
_entity_poly.pdbx_seq_one_letter_code
_entity_poly.pdbx_strand_id
1 'polypeptide(L)'
;MSSTIRLVPGIAIPVSMSFLLELCEPVRYTKKAIEAGHLLKIDYHPPYIQFSCKDIDRVIEEARKRGLRIYKAKRWITITDQIYRVRIYLP
;
A
#
# COMPACT_ATOMS: atom_id res chain seq x y z
N MET A 1 -12.00 16.46 -1.56
CA MET A 1 -12.39 15.04 -1.39
C MET A 1 -11.24 14.19 -1.90
N SER A 2 -10.60 13.38 -1.03
CA SER A 2 -9.53 12.48 -1.49
C SER A 2 -10.19 11.26 -2.15
N SER A 3 -10.08 11.16 -3.47
CA SER A 3 -10.59 10.01 -4.23
C SER A 3 -9.77 8.77 -3.90
N THR A 4 -10.45 7.65 -3.63
CA THR A 4 -9.82 6.36 -3.30
C THR A 4 -10.17 5.29 -4.33
N ILE A 5 -9.20 4.44 -4.66
CA ILE A 5 -9.39 3.21 -5.43
C ILE A 5 -9.67 2.08 -4.44
N ARG A 6 -10.85 1.46 -4.55
CA ARG A 6 -11.24 0.34 -3.70
C ARG A 6 -10.59 -0.94 -4.23
N LEU A 7 -9.89 -1.66 -3.36
CA LEU A 7 -9.32 -2.98 -3.68
C LEU A 7 -10.33 -4.08 -3.36
N VAL A 8 -10.87 -4.05 -2.13
CA VAL A 8 -11.95 -4.90 -1.63
C VAL A 8 -12.79 -4.11 -0.61
N PRO A 9 -14.00 -4.55 -0.24
CA PRO A 9 -14.74 -3.92 0.85
C PRO A 9 -13.87 -3.74 2.11
N GLY A 10 -13.76 -2.51 2.60
CA GLY A 10 -12.93 -2.17 3.76
C GLY A 10 -11.45 -1.87 3.48
N ILE A 11 -10.95 -2.12 2.25
CA ILE A 11 -9.56 -1.81 1.87
C ILE A 11 -9.55 -0.94 0.60
N ALA A 12 -8.99 0.25 0.73
CA ALA A 12 -8.87 1.20 -0.35
C ALA A 12 -7.54 1.96 -0.25
N ILE A 13 -7.01 2.36 -1.40
CA ILE A 13 -5.80 3.15 -1.52
C ILE A 13 -6.15 4.52 -2.12
N PRO A 14 -5.55 5.64 -1.69
CA PRO A 14 -5.82 6.93 -2.31
C PRO A 14 -5.28 6.96 -3.73
N VAL A 15 -5.91 7.74 -4.62
CA VAL A 15 -5.47 7.88 -6.02
C VAL A 15 -4.05 8.43 -6.12
N SER A 16 -3.62 9.26 -5.15
CA SER A 16 -2.22 9.71 -5.03
C SER A 16 -1.20 8.57 -4.87
N MET A 17 -1.66 7.37 -4.53
CA MET A 17 -0.87 6.17 -4.34
C MET A 17 -1.16 5.09 -5.40
N SER A 18 -1.90 5.40 -6.46
CA SER A 18 -2.30 4.42 -7.50
C SER A 18 -1.12 3.74 -8.18
N PHE A 19 0.01 4.42 -8.32
CA PHE A 19 1.25 3.89 -8.91
C PHE A 19 1.76 2.62 -8.19
N LEU A 20 1.40 2.43 -6.92
CA LEU A 20 1.73 1.22 -6.18
C LEU A 20 1.00 -0.02 -6.72
N LEU A 21 -0.16 0.15 -7.34
CA LEU A 21 -0.90 -0.93 -8.00
C LEU A 21 -0.25 -1.36 -9.32
N GLU A 22 0.53 -0.47 -9.94
CA GLU A 22 1.25 -0.74 -11.18
C GLU A 22 2.63 -1.36 -10.92
N LEU A 23 3.29 -0.96 -9.83
CA LEU A 23 4.68 -1.31 -9.54
C LEU A 23 4.84 -2.42 -8.49
N CYS A 24 3.77 -2.78 -7.79
CA CYS A 24 3.83 -3.65 -6.64
C CYS A 24 2.68 -4.66 -6.60
N GLU A 25 2.90 -5.74 -5.87
CA GLU A 25 1.92 -6.80 -5.65
C GLU A 25 1.49 -6.84 -4.17
N PRO A 26 0.18 -6.95 -3.89
CA PRO A 26 -0.29 -7.12 -2.52
C PRO A 26 0.33 -8.36 -1.88
N VAL A 27 0.71 -8.27 -0.60
CA VAL A 27 1.26 -9.39 0.16
C VAL A 27 0.61 -9.53 1.53
N ARG A 28 0.88 -10.64 2.21
CA ARG A 28 0.48 -10.88 3.62
C ARG A 28 -1.03 -10.69 3.83
N TYR A 29 -1.45 -9.88 4.81
CA TYR A 29 -2.86 -9.70 5.15
C TYR A 29 -3.63 -8.97 4.05
N THR A 30 -2.98 -8.05 3.33
CA THR A 30 -3.60 -7.38 2.18
C THR A 30 -3.90 -8.37 1.06
N LYS A 31 -2.96 -9.25 0.71
CA LYS A 31 -3.21 -10.31 -0.28
C LYS A 31 -4.35 -11.22 0.14
N LYS A 32 -4.33 -11.71 1.39
CA LYS A 32 -5.40 -12.54 1.95
C LYS A 32 -6.76 -11.86 1.90
N ALA A 33 -6.83 -10.57 2.23
CA ALA A 33 -8.06 -9.80 2.18
C ALA A 33 -8.59 -9.66 0.75
N ILE A 34 -7.70 -9.44 -0.23
CA ILE A 34 -8.07 -9.39 -1.65
C ILE A 34 -8.60 -10.75 -2.12
N GLU A 35 -7.90 -11.84 -1.80
CA GLU A 35 -8.28 -13.21 -2.19
C GLU A 35 -9.60 -13.65 -1.55
N ALA A 36 -9.85 -13.29 -0.29
CA ALA A 36 -11.09 -13.57 0.40
C ALA A 36 -12.25 -12.62 -0.01
N GLY A 37 -11.95 -11.53 -0.73
CA GLY A 37 -12.93 -10.54 -1.12
C GLY A 37 -13.62 -9.89 0.08
N HIS A 38 -14.93 -10.11 0.20
CA HIS A 38 -15.75 -9.58 1.28
C HIS A 38 -15.84 -10.51 2.51
N LEU A 39 -15.24 -11.71 2.45
CA LEU A 39 -15.37 -12.74 3.48
C LEU A 39 -14.36 -12.56 4.63
N LEU A 40 -13.33 -11.72 4.46
CA LEU A 40 -12.37 -11.47 5.53
C LEU A 40 -12.98 -10.52 6.56
N LYS A 41 -13.16 -10.97 7.81
CA LYS A 41 -13.46 -10.07 8.93
C LYS A 41 -12.29 -9.09 9.08
N ILE A 42 -12.58 -7.80 8.93
CA ILE A 42 -11.60 -6.69 8.90
C ILE A 42 -10.76 -6.62 10.19
N ASP A 43 -11.24 -7.20 11.30
CA ASP A 43 -10.64 -7.12 12.64
C ASP A 43 -9.15 -7.50 12.73
N TYR A 44 -8.63 -8.28 11.78
CA TYR A 44 -7.22 -8.70 11.75
C TYR A 44 -6.35 -7.98 10.72
N HIS A 45 -6.90 -7.06 9.92
CA HIS A 45 -6.09 -6.35 8.94
C HIS A 45 -5.33 -5.18 9.61
N PRO A 46 -4.01 -5.07 9.42
CA PRO A 46 -3.25 -3.93 9.94
C PRO A 46 -3.79 -2.59 9.42
N PRO A 47 -3.58 -1.46 10.13
CA PRO A 47 -4.00 -0.13 9.68
C PRO A 47 -3.10 0.43 8.55
N TYR A 48 -2.55 -0.43 7.71
CA TYR A 48 -1.72 -0.12 6.56
C TYR A 48 -1.83 -1.23 5.50
N ILE A 49 -1.67 -0.85 4.24
CA ILE A 49 -1.64 -1.79 3.12
C ILE A 49 -0.23 -2.39 2.99
N GLN A 50 -0.14 -3.67 2.64
CA GLN A 50 1.11 -4.42 2.55
C GLN A 50 1.40 -4.79 1.09
N PHE A 51 2.53 -4.30 0.58
CA PHE A 51 3.01 -4.58 -0.78
C PHE A 51 4.43 -5.17 -0.78
N SER A 52 4.76 -5.82 -1.90
CA SER A 52 6.12 -6.12 -2.33
C SER A 52 6.31 -5.54 -3.72
N CYS A 53 7.43 -4.88 -3.99
CA CYS A 53 7.71 -4.25 -5.27
C CYS A 53 9.04 -4.74 -5.80
N LYS A 54 9.15 -4.96 -7.12
CA LYS A 54 10.40 -5.39 -7.76
C LYS A 54 11.40 -4.24 -7.88
N ASP A 55 10.92 -3.05 -8.18
CA ASP A 55 11.72 -1.85 -8.40
C ASP A 55 11.40 -0.81 -7.31
N ILE A 56 12.16 -0.88 -6.22
CA ILE A 56 11.97 0.00 -5.07
C ILE A 56 12.39 1.44 -5.38
N ASP A 57 13.43 1.62 -6.20
CA ASP A 57 13.95 2.94 -6.52
C ASP A 57 12.93 3.74 -7.34
N ARG A 58 12.29 3.12 -8.32
CA ARG A 58 11.19 3.73 -9.07
C ARG A 58 10.00 4.07 -8.17
N VAL A 59 9.67 3.21 -7.21
CA VAL A 59 8.59 3.46 -6.25
C VAL A 59 8.90 4.66 -5.35
N ILE A 60 10.15 4.80 -4.89
CA ILE A 60 10.60 5.96 -4.12
C ILE A 60 10.55 7.24 -4.96
N GLU A 61 10.98 7.17 -6.23
CA GLU A 61 10.96 8.30 -7.15
C GLU A 61 9.52 8.80 -7.38
N GLU A 62 8.60 7.90 -7.70
CA GLU A 62 7.18 8.21 -7.92
C GLU A 62 6.51 8.77 -6.65
N ALA A 63 6.89 8.26 -5.48
CA ALA A 63 6.42 8.78 -4.20
C ALA A 63 6.91 10.22 -3.95
N ARG A 64 8.18 10.52 -4.24
CA ARG A 64 8.75 11.87 -4.11
C ARG A 64 8.08 12.85 -5.06
N LYS A 65 7.86 12.47 -6.33
CA LYS A 65 7.16 13.31 -7.33
C LYS A 65 5.77 13.73 -6.86
N ARG A 66 5.10 12.89 -6.07
CA ARG A 66 3.75 13.14 -5.53
C ARG A 66 3.75 13.79 -4.14
N GLY A 67 4.93 14.15 -3.61
CA GLY A 67 5.06 14.78 -2.30
C GLY A 67 4.71 13.84 -1.12
N LEU A 68 4.76 12.52 -1.33
CA LEU A 68 4.48 11.55 -0.27
C LEU A 68 5.67 11.42 0.68
N ARG A 69 5.38 11.20 1.97
CA ARG A 69 6.41 10.95 2.97
C ARG A 69 6.90 9.51 2.87
N ILE A 70 8.21 9.34 2.97
CA ILE A 70 8.88 8.05 2.86
C ILE A 70 9.70 7.81 4.13
N TYR A 71 9.41 6.72 4.84
CA TYR A 71 10.16 6.28 6.00
C TYR A 71 10.85 4.96 5.70
N LYS A 72 12.18 4.92 5.82
CA LYS A 72 12.99 3.73 5.56
C LYS A 72 13.31 3.02 6.87
N ALA A 73 12.93 1.74 6.99
CA ALA A 73 13.34 0.85 8.06
C ALA A 73 14.27 -0.25 7.50
N LYS A 74 14.84 -1.09 8.37
CA LYS A 74 15.78 -2.14 7.96
C LYS A 74 15.17 -3.19 7.02
N ARG A 75 13.86 -3.49 7.15
CA ARG A 75 13.17 -4.57 6.41
C ARG A 75 11.99 -4.10 5.57
N TRP A 76 11.65 -2.81 5.60
CA TRP A 76 10.52 -2.28 4.87
C TRP A 76 10.65 -0.76 4.69
N ILE A 77 9.88 -0.24 3.74
CA ILE A 77 9.68 1.19 3.51
C ILE A 77 8.21 1.50 3.79
N THR A 78 7.93 2.63 4.44
CA THR A 78 6.58 3.13 4.61
C THR A 78 6.38 4.36 3.73
N ILE A 79 5.37 4.34 2.88
CA ILE A 79 4.91 5.50 2.10
C ILE A 79 3.59 5.97 2.71
N THR A 80 3.45 7.29 2.90
CA THR A 80 2.25 7.85 3.52
C THR A 80 1.97 9.28 3.06
N ASP A 81 0.69 9.63 2.98
CA ASP A 81 0.19 11.00 2.85
C ASP A 81 -0.25 11.57 4.21
N GLN A 82 0.25 10.98 5.32
CA GLN A 82 -0.11 11.22 6.73
C GLN A 82 -1.39 10.50 7.20
N ILE A 83 -2.31 10.20 6.29
CA ILE A 83 -3.58 9.52 6.60
C ILE A 83 -3.46 8.05 6.23
N TYR A 84 -3.22 7.77 4.96
CA TYR A 84 -3.04 6.43 4.41
C TYR A 84 -1.59 6.00 4.54
N ARG A 85 -1.40 4.73 4.88
CA ARG A 85 -0.08 4.14 5.08
C ARG A 85 0.05 2.88 4.26
N VAL A 86 1.15 2.80 3.54
CA VAL A 86 1.54 1.63 2.77
C VAL A 86 2.90 1.16 3.28
N ARG A 87 3.03 -0.13 3.58
CA ARG A 87 4.31 -0.78 3.86
C ARG A 87 4.73 -1.65 2.69
N ILE A 88 5.90 -1.33 2.15
CA ILE A 88 6.56 -2.11 1.13
C ILE A 88 7.64 -2.94 1.81
N TYR A 89 7.48 -4.26 1.79
CA TYR A 89 8.48 -5.17 2.32
C TYR A 89 9.63 -5.29 1.32
N LEU A 90 10.85 -5.14 1.81
CA LEU A 90 12.04 -5.37 1.01
C LEU A 90 12.27 -6.89 0.90
N PRO A 91 12.67 -7.39 -0.28
CA PRO A 91 13.05 -8.80 -0.44
C PRO A 91 14.24 -9.18 0.45
#